data_AF-A0A3M1THR2-F1
#
_entry.id   AF-A0A3M1THR2-F1
#
_cell.length_a   1.000
_cell.length_b   1.000
_cell.length_c   1.000
_cell.angle_alpha   90.00
_cell.angle_beta   90.00
_cell.angle_gamma   90.00
#
_symmetry.space_group_name_H-M   'P 1'
#
loop_
_entity.id
_entity.type
_entity.pdbx_description
1 polymer ?
#
loop_
_entity_poly.entity_id
_entity_poly.type
_entity_poly.pdbx_seq_one_letter_code
_entity_poly.pdbx_strand_id
1 'polypeptide(L)' 'MLSATPSNPKRKEVIPMSKRPLDVWSIREAEGERKAYWKHIGRAFVNHDGSINVLLDALPIGSKLQIREMREREDKA' A
#
# COMPACT_ATOMS: atom_id res chain seq x y z
N MET A 1 -36.65 0.76 -36.97
CA MET A 1 -36.28 1.72 -35.90
C MET A 1 -36.04 0.93 -34.62
N LEU A 2 -35.11 1.40 -33.77
CA LEU A 2 -34.67 0.87 -32.46
C LEU A 2 -33.45 -0.07 -32.49
N SER A 3 -32.28 0.49 -32.22
CA SER A 3 -31.65 0.38 -30.90
C SER A 3 -30.31 1.13 -30.91
N ALA A 4 -30.29 2.30 -30.29
CA ALA A 4 -29.05 2.93 -29.87
C ALA A 4 -28.65 2.28 -28.54
N THR A 5 -27.53 1.57 -28.51
CA THR A 5 -26.92 1.15 -27.25
C THR A 5 -26.18 2.36 -26.67
N PRO A 6 -26.47 2.82 -25.44
CA PRO A 6 -25.74 3.93 -24.86
C PRO A 6 -24.31 3.50 -24.51
N SER A 7 -23.36 4.33 -24.94
CA SER A 7 -21.98 4.37 -24.45
C SER A 7 -21.97 4.41 -22.92
N ASN A 8 -21.24 3.51 -22.27
CA ASN A 8 -20.86 3.73 -20.87
C ASN A 8 -19.40 4.22 -20.80
N PRO A 9 -19.19 5.49 -20.40
CA PRO A 9 -17.90 6.15 -20.40
C PRO A 9 -17.15 5.86 -19.09
N LYS A 10 -15.81 5.81 -19.15
CA LYS A 10 -14.87 5.67 -18.01
C LYS A 10 -14.74 4.27 -17.41
N ARG A 11 -14.10 3.35 -18.15
CA ARG A 11 -13.22 2.38 -17.48
C ARG A 11 -12.12 3.21 -16.82
N LYS A 12 -12.20 3.42 -15.51
CA LYS A 12 -11.14 4.09 -14.75
C LYS A 12 -9.84 3.41 -15.14
N GLU A 13 -8.89 4.17 -15.68
CA GLU A 13 -7.52 3.73 -15.81
C GLU A 13 -7.11 3.23 -14.42
N VAL A 14 -7.02 1.91 -14.27
CA VAL A 14 -6.37 1.34 -13.11
C VAL A 14 -4.93 1.76 -13.32
N ILE A 15 -4.51 2.82 -12.62
CA ILE A 15 -3.10 3.18 -12.52
C ILE A 15 -2.41 1.86 -12.21
N PRO A 16 -1.52 1.34 -13.08
CA PRO A 16 -0.89 0.07 -12.82
C PRO A 16 -0.13 0.28 -11.51
N MET A 17 -0.67 -0.26 -10.41
CA MET A 17 0.05 -0.28 -9.15
C MET A 17 1.40 -0.87 -9.50
N SER A 18 2.43 -0.04 -9.32
CA SER A 18 3.78 -0.33 -9.72
C SER A 18 4.09 -1.78 -9.40
N LYS A 19 4.63 -2.56 -10.34
CA LYS A 19 5.06 -3.96 -10.07
C LYS A 19 6.11 -4.06 -8.95
N ARG A 20 6.56 -2.91 -8.43
CA ARG A 20 7.51 -2.83 -7.33
C ARG A 20 6.81 -3.26 -6.03
N PRO A 21 7.48 -4.06 -5.19
CA PRO A 21 6.96 -4.41 -3.88
C PRO A 21 6.71 -3.15 -3.04
N LEU A 22 5.64 -3.20 -2.25
CA LEU A 22 5.27 -2.16 -1.30
C LEU A 22 5.97 -2.41 0.03
N ASP A 23 6.22 -1.35 0.79
CA ASP A 23 6.73 -1.45 2.16
C ASP A 23 5.59 -1.48 3.18
N VAL A 24 5.80 -2.26 4.23
CA VAL A 24 4.84 -2.42 5.34
C VAL A 24 5.45 -1.87 6.62
N TRP A 25 4.75 -0.91 7.23
CA TRP A 25 5.17 -0.22 8.43
C TRP A 25 4.16 -0.43 9.56
N SER A 26 4.63 -0.83 10.73
CA SER A 26 3.88 -0.71 11.98
C SER A 26 4.05 0.70 12.52
N ILE A 27 2.93 1.34 12.85
CA ILE A 27 2.91 2.69 13.41
C ILE A 27 2.33 2.58 14.81
N ARG A 28 3.11 3.00 15.79
CA ARG A 28 2.67 3.08 17.18
C ARG A 28 2.72 4.53 17.64
N GLU A 29 1.62 4.97 18.22
CA GLU A 29 1.56 6.20 18.99
C GLU A 29 1.93 5.86 20.43
N ALA A 30 2.78 6.67 21.05
CA ALA A 30 3.15 6.51 22.46
C ALA A 30 2.56 7.69 23.23
N GLU A 31 1.83 7.38 24.30
CA GLU A 31 1.20 8.37 25.15
C GLU A 31 2.26 9.27 25.78
N GLY A 32 2.13 10.59 25.59
CA GLY A 32 3.12 11.57 26.02
C GLY A 32 4.28 11.82 25.04
N GLU A 33 4.42 11.04 23.96
CA GLU A 33 5.40 11.32 22.92
C GLU A 33 4.83 12.21 21.81
N ARG A 34 5.63 13.19 21.37
CA ARG A 34 5.24 14.10 20.28
C ARG A 34 5.29 13.46 18.89
N LYS A 35 5.92 12.28 18.75
CA LYS A 35 6.16 11.63 17.46
C LYS A 35 5.75 10.17 17.53
N ALA A 36 5.11 9.69 16.46
CA ALA A 36 4.82 8.28 16.31
C ALA A 36 6.11 7.49 16.04
N TYR A 37 6.16 6.26 16.55
CA TYR A 37 7.21 5.30 16.26
C TYR A 37 6.85 4.48 15.02
N TRP A 38 7.75 4.45 14.05
CA TRP A 38 7.56 3.76 12.78
C TRP A 38 8.58 2.64 12.66
N LYS A 39 8.09 1.41 12.51
CA LYS A 39 8.94 0.23 12.33
C LYS A 39 8.58 -0.45 11.02
N HIS A 40 9.57 -0.65 10.16
CA HIS A 40 9.41 -1.50 8.97
C HIS A 40 9.28 -2.95 9.44
N ILE A 41 8.24 -3.64 8.98
CA ILE A 41 7.90 -5.00 9.44
C ILE A 41 7.65 -5.97 8.28
N GLY A 42 7.99 -5.58 7.04
CA GLY A 42 7.92 -6.48 5.90
C GLY A 42 7.54 -5.79 4.58
N ARG A 43 7.03 -6.60 3.65
CA ARG A 43 6.69 -6.19 2.28
C ARG A 43 5.29 -6.64 1.89
N ALA A 44 4.70 -5.95 0.92
CA ALA A 44 3.41 -6.29 0.37
C ALA A 44 3.43 -6.36 -1.16
N PHE A 45 2.62 -7.25 -1.71
CA PHE A 45 2.53 -7.56 -3.13
C PHE A 45 1.09 -7.50 -3.59
N VAL A 46 0.87 -6.82 -4.71
CA VAL A 46 -0.45 -6.72 -5.34
C VAL A 46 -0.66 -7.94 -6.24
N ASN A 47 -1.77 -8.64 -6.04
CA ASN A 47 -2.19 -9.79 -6.82
C ASN A 47 -2.92 -9.36 -8.11
N HIS A 48 -3.14 -10.30 -9.03
CA HIS A 48 -3.82 -10.03 -10.30
C HIS A 48 -5.25 -9.47 -10.11
N ASP A 49 -5.97 -9.90 -9.08
CA ASP A 49 -7.31 -9.48 -8.72
C ASP A 49 -7.35 -8.14 -7.94
N GLY A 50 -6.19 -7.52 -7.70
CA GLY A 50 -6.04 -6.29 -6.92
C GLY A 50 -6.01 -6.50 -5.40
N SER A 51 -6.14 -7.73 -4.91
CA SER A 51 -5.91 -8.05 -3.50
C SER A 51 -4.42 -7.88 -3.14
N ILE A 52 -4.11 -7.80 -1.85
CA ILE A 52 -2.75 -7.58 -1.37
C ILE A 52 -2.34 -8.70 -0.43
N ASN A 53 -1.23 -9.36 -0.75
CA ASN A 53 -0.54 -10.27 0.16
C ASN A 53 0.54 -9.51 0.93
N VAL A 54 0.63 -9.77 2.24
CA VAL A 54 1.59 -9.13 3.14
C VAL A 54 2.50 -10.20 3.72
N LEU A 55 3.81 -10.05 3.51
CA LEU A 55 4.83 -10.86 4.15
C LEU A 55 5.38 -10.07 5.33
N LEU A 56 5.19 -10.61 6.54
CA LEU A 56 5.58 -9.97 7.79
C LEU A 56 6.81 -10.66 8.40
N ASP A 57 7.84 -9.86 8.70
CA ASP A 57 9.02 -10.31 9.45
C ASP A 57 8.81 -10.18 10.97
N ALA A 58 7.80 -9.39 11.38
CA ALA A 58 7.43 -9.18 12.77
C ALA A 58 5.93 -8.91 12.91
N LEU A 59 5.37 -9.22 14.09
CA LEU A 59 4.00 -8.87 14.41
C LEU A 59 3.89 -7.35 14.69
N PRO A 60 2.88 -6.66 14.13
CA PRO A 60 2.63 -5.27 14.46
C PRO A 60 2.21 -5.15 15.93
N ILE A 61 2.92 -4.30 16.68
CA ILE A 61 2.60 -4.01 18.08
C ILE A 61 1.84 -2.67 18.10
N GLY A 62 0.52 -2.75 18.05
CA GLY A 62 -0.38 -1.59 18.02
C GLY A 62 -1.60 -1.80 17.14
N SER A 63 -2.36 -0.74 16.89
CA SER A 63 -3.61 -0.78 16.10
C SER A 63 -3.43 -0.35 14.64
N LYS A 64 -2.25 0.17 14.25
CA LYS A 64 -2.04 0.79 12.94
C LYS A 64 -0.90 0.16 12.16
N LEU A 65 -1.21 -0.19 10.92
CA LEU A 65 -0.28 -0.68 9.91
C LEU A 65 -0.48 0.16 8.65
N GLN A 66 0.62 0.53 8.01
CA GLN A 66 0.60 1.29 6.77
C GLN A 66 1.39 0.57 5.68
N ILE A 67 0.73 0.36 4.55
CA ILE A 67 1.34 -0.14 3.33
C ILE A 67 1.54 1.06 2.41
N ARG A 68 2.76 1.23 1.88
CA ARG A 68 3.08 2.36 0.99
C ARG A 68 4.06 1.95 -0.09
N GLU A 69 4.14 2.74 -1.15
CA GLU A 69 5.17 2.56 -2.15
C GLU A 69 6.56 2.64 -1.51
N MET A 70 7.43 1.71 -1.91
CA MET A 70 8.82 1.72 -1.50
C MET A 70 9.45 3.02 -2.01
N ARG A 71 9.95 3.84 -1.09
CA ARG A 71 10.76 4.99 -1.45
C ARG A 71 12.11 4.46 -1.90
N GLU A 72 12.59 4.90 -3.07
CA GLU A 72 13.98 4.70 -3.45
C GLU A 72 14.82 5.32 -2.34
N ARG A 73 15.62 4.48 -1.67
CA ARG A 73 16.53 4.96 -0.64
C ARG A 73 17.61 5.70 -1.41
N GLU A 74 17.71 7.02 -1.27
CA GLU A 74 18.92 7.73 -1.68
C GLU A 74 20.06 7.10 -0.89
N ASP A 75 20.89 6.31 -1.56
CA ASP A 75 22.12 5.76 -0.99
C ASP A 75 23.01 6.95 -0.62
N LYS A 76 22.95 7.40 0.64
CA LYS A 76 23.97 8.26 1.20
C LYS A 76 25.17 7.39 1.53
N ALA A 77 26.10 7.32 0.58
CA ALA A 77 27.49 6.93 0.79
C ALA A 77 28.21 7.96 1.69
#